data_AF-A0A814IBX7-F1
#
_entry.id   AF-A0A814IBX7-F1
#
_cell.length_a   1.000
_cell.length_b   1.000
_cell.length_c   1.000
_cell.angle_alpha   90.00
_cell.angle_beta   90.00
_cell.angle_gamma   90.00
#
_symmetry.space_group_name_H-M   'P 1'
#
loop_
_entity.id
_entity.type
_entity.pdbx_description
1 polymer ?
#
loop_
_entity_poly.entity_id
_entity_poly.type
_entity_poly.pdbx_seq_one_letter_code
_entity_poly.pdbx_strand_id
1 'polypeptide(L)'
;MKIISCLLLFILLIKYIESKKAIRTYVLVENARSSRLELNGFTIFDSKEKTSLYQLTASRSDIDSAVLFDNSGNKMIANLEGIWIGTKVNVTFSIYDSKLNKWMDGIIRRTAHWFSVDFIAEYNNEQVIASRKNFAKKVKVYHKKKNELLAEFRLRFQRFSEAPRKYHMEIYSNKAPDAIHFFLLLIIEHRLQPISS
;
A
#
# COMPACT_ATOMS: atom_id res chain seq x y z
N MET A 1 -10.35 45.11 14.68
CA MET A 1 -10.99 43.82 14.30
C MET A 1 -10.40 43.13 13.06
N LYS A 2 -9.92 43.83 12.01
CA LYS A 2 -9.41 43.18 10.77
C LYS A 2 -8.12 42.35 10.96
N ILE A 3 -7.20 42.79 11.83
CA ILE A 3 -5.91 42.11 12.05
C ILE A 3 -6.09 40.73 12.70
N ILE A 4 -6.98 40.61 13.69
CA ILE A 4 -7.26 39.34 14.38
C ILE A 4 -7.89 38.33 13.41
N SER A 5 -8.80 38.77 12.53
CA SER A 5 -9.41 37.91 11.51
C SER A 5 -8.39 37.39 10.50
N CYS A 6 -7.44 38.21 10.04
CA CYS A 6 -6.38 37.77 9.13
C CYS A 6 -5.43 36.77 9.81
N LEU A 7 -5.08 37.00 11.09
CA LEU A 7 -4.20 36.10 11.83
C LEU A 7 -4.83 34.71 12.00
N LEU A 8 -6.13 34.66 12.30
CA LEU A 8 -6.87 33.40 12.47
C LEU A 8 -6.96 32.62 11.16
N LEU A 9 -7.21 33.31 10.04
CA LEU A 9 -7.23 32.71 8.70
C LEU A 9 -5.85 32.16 8.31
N PHE A 10 -4.78 32.88 8.64
CA PHE A 10 -3.41 32.45 8.39
C PHE A 10 -3.03 31.21 9.22
N ILE A 11 -3.41 31.16 10.50
CA ILE A 11 -3.20 29.98 11.35
C ILE A 11 -3.99 28.77 10.84
N LEU A 12 -5.23 28.97 10.38
CA LEU A 12 -6.04 27.91 9.78
C LEU A 12 -5.43 27.40 8.47
N LEU A 13 -4.88 28.29 7.64
CA LEU A 13 -4.16 27.93 6.42
C LEU A 13 -2.87 27.14 6.72
N ILE A 14 -2.06 27.57 7.69
CA ILE A 14 -0.85 26.84 8.11
C ILE A 14 -1.22 25.46 8.64
N LYS A 15 -2.18 25.38 9.57
CA LYS A 15 -2.67 24.08 10.09
C LYS A 15 -3.21 23.18 8.99
N TYR A 16 -3.92 23.74 8.02
CA TYR A 16 -4.42 23.00 6.86
C TYR A 16 -3.28 22.48 5.97
N ILE A 17 -2.24 23.28 5.74
CA ILE A 17 -1.07 22.87 4.95
C ILE A 17 -0.24 21.81 5.70
N GLU A 18 0.01 22.00 6.99
CA GLU A 18 0.69 21.03 7.84
C GLU A 18 -0.06 19.70 7.90
N SER A 19 -1.40 19.72 7.91
CA SER A 19 -2.23 18.50 7.89
C SER A 19 -2.07 17.67 6.61
N LYS A 20 -1.49 18.23 5.55
CA LYS A 20 -1.24 17.52 4.28
C LYS A 20 0.19 17.02 4.13
N LYS A 21 1.05 17.23 5.13
CA LYS A 21 2.43 16.72 5.08
C LYS A 21 2.43 15.21 5.32
N ALA A 22 3.13 14.46 4.48
CA ALA A 22 3.35 13.04 4.71
C ALA A 22 4.11 12.83 6.03
N ILE A 23 3.59 11.95 6.88
CA ILE A 23 4.21 11.57 8.16
C ILE A 23 5.28 10.49 7.97
N ARG A 24 5.17 9.67 6.92
CA ARG A 24 6.16 8.68 6.50
C ARG A 24 6.21 8.60 4.99
N THR A 25 7.39 8.28 4.46
CA THR A 25 7.60 8.11 3.04
C THR A 25 8.48 6.90 2.77
N TYR A 26 8.13 6.13 1.76
CA TYR A 26 8.80 4.90 1.38
C TYR A 26 9.04 4.87 -0.12
N VAL A 27 10.05 4.11 -0.53
CA VAL A 27 10.23 3.71 -1.93
C VAL A 27 10.10 2.21 -2.03
N LEU A 28 9.12 1.75 -2.82
CA LEU A 28 8.89 0.33 -3.08
C LEU A 28 9.47 0.01 -4.45
N VAL A 29 10.41 -0.93 -4.49
CA VAL A 29 11.06 -1.39 -5.72
C VAL A 29 10.64 -2.83 -5.98
N GLU A 30 10.04 -3.07 -7.14
CA GLU A 30 9.65 -4.42 -7.57
C GLU A 30 10.91 -5.29 -7.65
N ASN A 31 10.87 -6.46 -7.01
CA ASN A 31 12.01 -7.38 -7.03
C ASN A 31 12.19 -7.93 -8.46
N ALA A 32 13.44 -8.06 -8.90
CA ALA A 32 13.74 -8.64 -10.20
C ALA A 32 13.23 -10.09 -10.25
N ARG A 33 12.69 -10.50 -11.40
CA ARG A 33 12.20 -11.87 -11.62
C ARG A 33 13.39 -12.84 -11.61
N SER A 34 13.65 -13.45 -10.47
CA SER A 34 14.71 -14.45 -10.31
C SER A 34 14.12 -15.84 -10.55
N SER A 35 14.38 -16.42 -11.73
CA SER A 35 13.97 -17.78 -12.12
C SER A 35 12.44 -18.07 -12.11
N ARG A 36 12.04 -19.25 -12.61
CA ARG A 36 10.65 -19.58 -13.01
C ARG A 36 9.62 -19.66 -11.87
N LEU A 37 10.00 -19.55 -10.59
CA LEU A 37 9.15 -19.89 -9.43
C LEU A 37 8.78 -18.73 -8.49
N GLU A 38 9.28 -17.52 -8.71
CA GLU A 38 8.99 -16.36 -7.84
C GLU A 38 8.08 -15.37 -8.57
N LEU A 39 6.98 -14.93 -7.92
CA LEU A 39 6.21 -13.79 -8.38
C LEU A 39 6.69 -12.51 -7.70
N ASN A 40 6.40 -11.40 -8.37
CA ASN A 40 6.85 -10.05 -8.09
C ASN A 40 6.49 -9.59 -6.66
N GLY A 41 7.48 -9.61 -5.77
CA GLY A 41 7.46 -8.93 -4.47
C GLY A 41 8.00 -7.50 -4.54
N PHE A 42 8.11 -6.84 -3.39
CA PHE A 42 8.73 -5.51 -3.28
C PHE A 42 9.81 -5.49 -2.19
N THR A 43 10.93 -4.85 -2.47
CA THR A 43 11.83 -4.36 -1.43
C THR A 43 11.41 -2.92 -1.08
N ILE A 44 11.22 -2.66 0.21
CA ILE A 44 10.69 -1.38 0.70
C ILE A 44 11.81 -0.63 1.39
N PHE A 45 12.17 0.52 0.85
CA PHE A 45 13.25 1.37 1.34
C PHE A 45 12.73 2.60 2.07
N ASP A 46 13.63 3.24 2.81
CA ASP A 46 13.46 4.63 3.24
C ASP A 46 13.25 5.58 2.05
N SER A 47 12.84 6.81 2.35
CA SER A 47 12.50 7.82 1.33
C SER A 47 13.67 8.19 0.41
N LYS A 48 14.91 7.83 0.76
CA LYS A 48 16.13 8.14 0.02
C LYS A 48 16.69 6.93 -0.72
N GLU A 49 16.02 5.78 -0.68
CA GLU A 49 16.50 4.51 -1.27
C GLU A 49 17.88 4.08 -0.71
N LYS A 50 18.22 4.49 0.53
CA LYS A 50 19.51 4.20 1.18
C LYS A 50 19.47 2.96 2.07
N THR A 51 18.33 2.74 2.72
CA THR A 51 18.19 1.66 3.71
C THR A 51 16.95 0.85 3.36
N SER A 52 17.15 -0.45 3.15
CA SER A 52 16.04 -1.41 3.07
C SER A 52 15.42 -1.56 4.45
N LEU A 53 14.10 -1.52 4.53
CA LEU A 53 13.33 -1.55 5.77
C LEU A 53 12.52 -2.84 5.88
N TYR A 54 11.96 -3.29 4.76
CA TYR A 54 11.12 -4.49 4.70
C TYR A 54 11.28 -5.20 3.37
N GLN A 55 10.98 -6.50 3.37
CA GLN A 55 10.89 -7.32 2.17
C GLN A 55 9.51 -7.96 2.10
N LEU A 56 8.75 -7.63 1.06
CA LEU A 56 7.47 -8.24 0.75
C LEU A 56 7.68 -9.30 -0.32
N THR A 57 7.46 -10.57 0.02
CA THR A 57 7.61 -11.72 -0.89
C THR A 57 6.23 -12.29 -1.24
N ALA A 58 6.09 -12.79 -2.46
CA ALA A 58 4.88 -13.48 -2.93
C ALA A 58 5.30 -14.69 -3.76
N SER A 59 4.67 -15.85 -3.52
CA SER A 59 5.01 -17.07 -4.25
C SER A 59 4.29 -17.13 -5.60
N ARG A 60 4.91 -17.77 -6.61
CA ARG A 60 4.26 -18.03 -7.91
C ARG A 60 3.40 -19.29 -7.91
N SER A 61 3.76 -20.28 -7.09
CA SER A 61 2.96 -21.50 -6.90
C SER A 61 1.67 -21.21 -6.13
N ASP A 62 1.67 -20.11 -5.40
CA ASP A 62 0.61 -19.63 -4.54
C ASP A 62 0.54 -18.11 -4.73
N ILE A 63 0.04 -17.68 -5.92
CA ILE A 63 -0.33 -16.27 -6.24
C ILE A 63 -1.24 -15.67 -5.13
N ASP A 64 -1.73 -16.59 -4.33
CA ASP A 64 -2.71 -16.51 -3.30
C ASP A 64 -2.13 -16.06 -1.94
N SER A 65 -0.80 -16.04 -1.78
CA SER A 65 -0.13 -15.63 -0.53
C SER A 65 1.04 -14.65 -0.69
N ALA A 66 1.23 -13.81 0.34
CA ALA A 66 2.36 -12.91 0.47
C ALA A 66 2.81 -12.76 1.92
N VAL A 67 4.11 -12.57 2.15
CA VAL A 67 4.69 -12.41 3.48
C VAL A 67 5.56 -11.16 3.53
N LEU A 68 5.38 -10.36 4.57
CA LEU A 68 6.18 -9.19 4.86
C LEU A 68 7.19 -9.52 5.95
N PHE A 69 8.47 -9.45 5.62
CA PHE A 69 9.58 -9.60 6.54
C PHE A 69 10.18 -8.25 6.93
N ASP A 70 10.84 -8.22 8.08
CA ASP A 70 11.78 -7.15 8.40
C ASP A 70 13.00 -7.14 7.44
N ASN A 71 13.82 -6.10 7.51
CA ASN A 71 15.01 -5.98 6.67
C ASN A 71 16.02 -7.13 6.83
N SER A 72 15.98 -7.88 7.95
CA SER A 72 16.87 -9.03 8.14
C SER A 72 16.39 -10.28 7.41
N GLY A 73 15.13 -10.29 6.95
CA GLY A 73 14.48 -11.47 6.36
C GLY A 73 14.08 -12.53 7.39
N ASN A 74 14.43 -12.36 8.67
CA ASN A 74 14.27 -13.40 9.69
C ASN A 74 12.96 -13.29 10.47
N LYS A 75 12.36 -12.10 10.51
CA LYS A 75 11.13 -11.86 11.28
C LYS A 75 9.96 -11.55 10.36
N MET A 76 8.96 -12.41 10.39
CA MET A 76 7.66 -12.14 9.77
C MET A 76 6.91 -11.07 10.56
N ILE A 77 6.51 -10.00 9.87
CA ILE A 77 5.74 -8.88 10.43
C ILE A 77 4.27 -8.98 10.03
N ALA A 78 3.98 -9.49 8.84
CA ALA A 78 2.63 -9.68 8.37
C ALA A 78 2.57 -10.81 7.32
N ASN A 79 1.42 -11.47 7.23
CA ASN A 79 1.10 -12.43 6.17
C ASN A 79 -0.23 -12.07 5.52
N LEU A 80 -0.38 -12.48 4.27
CA LEU A 80 -1.56 -12.36 3.44
C LEU A 80 -1.78 -13.75 2.83
N GLU A 81 -2.96 -14.31 2.99
CA GLU A 81 -3.32 -15.66 2.53
C GLU A 81 -4.78 -15.66 2.06
N GLY A 82 -5.09 -16.34 0.96
CA GLY A 82 -6.46 -16.55 0.53
C GLY A 82 -6.54 -16.83 -0.96
N ILE A 83 -7.75 -17.10 -1.48
CA ILE A 83 -7.91 -17.64 -2.83
C ILE A 83 -8.30 -16.54 -3.83
N TRP A 84 -7.64 -16.51 -4.99
CA TRP A 84 -7.79 -15.43 -5.99
C TRP A 84 -8.43 -15.97 -7.28
N ILE A 85 -9.68 -16.39 -7.20
CA ILE A 85 -10.40 -16.97 -8.35
C ILE A 85 -10.98 -15.88 -9.27
N GLY A 86 -10.46 -15.81 -10.49
CA GLY A 86 -11.09 -15.06 -11.59
C GLY A 86 -11.24 -13.58 -11.26
N THR A 87 -12.47 -13.07 -11.16
CA THR A 87 -12.75 -11.65 -10.80
C THR A 87 -12.90 -11.42 -9.30
N LYS A 88 -13.11 -12.46 -8.50
CA LYS A 88 -13.31 -12.39 -7.06
C LYS A 88 -11.95 -12.35 -6.35
N VAL A 89 -11.83 -11.48 -5.36
CA VAL A 89 -10.67 -11.41 -4.48
C VAL A 89 -11.22 -11.39 -3.07
N ASN A 90 -10.87 -12.40 -2.29
CA ASN A 90 -11.20 -12.50 -0.88
C ASN A 90 -9.99 -13.09 -0.17
N VAL A 91 -9.14 -12.20 0.34
CA VAL A 91 -7.86 -12.56 0.95
C VAL A 91 -7.91 -12.18 2.41
N THR A 92 -7.46 -13.06 3.28
CA THR A 92 -7.23 -12.75 4.70
C THR A 92 -5.81 -12.23 4.88
N PHE A 93 -5.60 -11.35 5.85
CA PHE A 93 -4.26 -10.96 6.28
C PHE A 93 -4.17 -10.99 7.79
N SER A 94 -2.96 -11.18 8.28
CA SER A 94 -2.63 -11.02 9.70
C SER A 94 -1.40 -10.14 9.83
N ILE A 95 -1.43 -9.17 10.74
CA ILE A 95 -0.34 -8.22 10.99
C ILE A 95 0.04 -8.31 12.46
N TYR A 96 1.32 -8.51 12.75
CA TYR A 96 1.82 -8.52 14.10
C TYR A 96 1.97 -7.09 14.65
N ASP A 97 1.18 -6.78 15.68
CA ASP A 97 1.29 -5.53 16.44
C ASP A 97 2.31 -5.73 17.57
N SER A 98 3.49 -5.12 17.42
CA SER A 98 4.57 -5.20 18.40
C SER A 98 4.26 -4.46 19.70
N LYS A 99 3.37 -3.45 19.70
CA LYS A 99 2.99 -2.70 20.90
C LYS A 99 2.06 -3.51 21.78
N LEU A 100 1.17 -4.26 21.14
CA LEU A 100 0.17 -5.10 21.81
C LEU A 100 0.61 -6.57 21.93
N ASN A 101 1.76 -6.93 21.34
CA ASN A 101 2.29 -8.28 21.24
C ASN A 101 1.23 -9.30 20.76
N LYS A 102 0.49 -8.94 19.70
CA LYS A 102 -0.60 -9.77 19.19
C LYS A 102 -0.73 -9.68 17.68
N TRP A 103 -1.33 -10.70 17.09
CA TRP A 103 -1.75 -10.67 15.69
C TRP A 103 -3.10 -9.94 15.56
N MET A 104 -3.20 -9.15 14.49
CA MET A 104 -4.40 -8.45 14.08
C MET A 104 -4.81 -8.96 12.72
N ASP A 105 -6.01 -9.51 12.65
CA ASP A 105 -6.52 -10.12 11.44
C ASP A 105 -7.43 -9.16 10.67
N GLY A 106 -7.52 -9.38 9.37
CA GLY A 106 -8.40 -8.64 8.49
C GLY A 106 -8.65 -9.34 7.17
N ILE A 107 -9.48 -8.72 6.34
CA ILE A 107 -9.89 -9.26 5.04
C ILE A 107 -9.75 -8.16 3.99
N ILE A 108 -9.24 -8.52 2.81
CA ILE A 108 -9.23 -7.66 1.63
C ILE A 108 -10.18 -8.23 0.59
N ARG A 109 -11.12 -7.38 0.14
CA ARG A 109 -12.11 -7.70 -0.89
C ARG A 109 -11.96 -6.78 -2.08
N ARG A 110 -12.18 -7.30 -3.28
CA ARG A 110 -12.32 -6.45 -4.47
C ARG A 110 -13.73 -5.89 -4.57
N THR A 111 -13.83 -4.60 -4.84
CA THR A 111 -15.05 -3.95 -5.31
C THR A 111 -14.80 -3.41 -6.71
N ALA A 112 -15.44 -3.99 -7.72
CA ALA A 112 -15.25 -3.58 -9.10
C ALA A 112 -16.24 -2.45 -9.46
N HIS A 113 -15.71 -1.34 -9.96
CA HIS A 113 -16.48 -0.31 -10.68
C HIS A 113 -15.95 -0.21 -12.11
N TRP A 114 -16.78 0.19 -13.08
CA TRP A 114 -16.41 0.17 -14.51
C TRP A 114 -15.14 0.97 -14.86
N PHE A 115 -14.77 1.97 -14.05
CA PHE A 115 -13.66 2.89 -14.35
C PHE A 115 -12.53 2.88 -13.29
N SER A 116 -12.66 2.05 -12.25
CA SER A 116 -11.67 1.94 -11.18
C SER A 116 -11.55 0.51 -10.66
N VAL A 117 -10.33 0.16 -10.28
CA VAL A 117 -10.05 -1.04 -9.51
C VAL A 117 -9.93 -0.62 -8.06
N ASP A 118 -10.92 -1.02 -7.26
CA ASP A 118 -10.99 -0.69 -5.84
C ASP A 118 -10.89 -1.96 -4.99
N PHE A 119 -10.12 -1.87 -3.91
CA PHE A 119 -9.97 -2.92 -2.90
C PHE A 119 -10.29 -2.36 -1.53
N ILE A 120 -11.08 -3.10 -0.76
CA ILE A 120 -11.47 -2.75 0.60
C ILE A 120 -10.75 -3.69 1.57
N ALA A 121 -9.91 -3.15 2.44
CA ALA A 121 -9.35 -3.85 3.59
C ALA A 121 -10.21 -3.56 4.83
N GLU A 122 -10.67 -4.61 5.50
CA GLU A 122 -11.47 -4.58 6.72
C GLU A 122 -10.65 -5.17 7.88
N TYR A 123 -10.45 -4.42 8.97
CA TYR A 123 -9.74 -4.87 10.18
C TYR A 123 -10.19 -4.02 11.38
N ASN A 124 -10.24 -4.59 12.60
CA ASN A 124 -10.60 -3.84 13.83
C ASN A 124 -11.83 -2.89 13.68
N ASN A 125 -12.87 -3.31 12.96
CA ASN A 125 -14.06 -2.49 12.61
C ASN A 125 -13.78 -1.23 11.78
N GLU A 126 -12.58 -1.10 11.22
CA GLU A 126 -12.17 -0.07 10.27
C GLU A 126 -12.19 -0.60 8.84
N GLN A 127 -12.42 0.32 7.89
CA GLN A 127 -12.42 0.00 6.46
C GLN A 127 -11.56 0.99 5.68
N VAL A 128 -10.58 0.47 4.96
CA VAL A 128 -9.70 1.22 4.07
C VAL A 128 -9.95 0.84 2.63
N ILE A 129 -9.96 1.82 1.74
CA ILE A 129 -10.18 1.61 0.32
C ILE A 129 -8.92 2.04 -0.43
N ALA A 130 -8.28 1.11 -1.13
CA ALA A 130 -7.31 1.45 -2.16
C ALA A 130 -8.02 1.57 -3.51
N SER A 131 -7.83 2.69 -4.18
CA SER A 131 -8.44 2.97 -5.49
C SER A 131 -7.38 3.34 -6.51
N ARG A 132 -7.48 2.72 -7.69
CA ARG A 132 -6.72 3.08 -8.88
C ARG A 132 -7.66 3.23 -10.06
N LYS A 133 -7.68 4.43 -10.66
CA LYS A 133 -8.35 4.66 -11.95
C LYS A 133 -7.58 3.92 -13.05
N ASN A 134 -8.30 3.43 -14.06
CA ASN A 134 -7.67 2.78 -15.22
C ASN A 134 -6.56 3.67 -15.81
N PHE A 135 -5.41 3.07 -16.13
CA PHE A 135 -4.21 3.75 -16.67
C PHE A 135 -3.55 4.82 -15.78
N ALA A 136 -4.09 5.08 -14.58
CA ALA A 136 -3.45 6.02 -13.67
C ALA A 136 -2.12 5.46 -13.14
N LYS A 137 -1.12 6.33 -13.03
CA LYS A 137 0.17 6.06 -12.38
C LYS A 137 0.10 6.26 -10.85
N LYS A 138 -1.10 6.39 -10.30
CA LYS A 138 -1.32 6.71 -8.88
C LYS A 138 -2.34 5.75 -8.29
N VAL A 139 -2.08 5.31 -7.07
CA VAL A 139 -3.03 4.58 -6.23
C VAL A 139 -3.24 5.41 -4.97
N LYS A 140 -4.49 5.57 -4.55
CA LYS A 140 -4.82 6.34 -3.35
C LYS A 140 -5.53 5.44 -2.36
N VAL A 141 -5.17 5.56 -1.09
CA VAL A 141 -5.74 4.77 0.00
C VAL A 141 -6.49 5.70 0.94
N TYR A 142 -7.75 5.39 1.19
CA TYR A 142 -8.66 6.23 1.95
C TYR A 142 -9.33 5.47 3.09
N HIS A 143 -9.62 6.15 4.18
CA HIS A 143 -10.55 5.66 5.18
C HIS A 143 -11.99 5.79 4.66
N LYS A 144 -12.74 4.67 4.57
CA LYS A 144 -14.08 4.68 3.95
C LYS A 144 -15.07 5.64 4.62
N LYS A 145 -15.23 5.54 5.94
CA LYS A 145 -16.20 6.36 6.69
C LYS A 145 -15.91 7.86 6.65
N LYS A 146 -14.62 8.24 6.69
CA LYS A 146 -14.18 9.65 6.79
C LYS A 146 -13.78 10.27 5.45
N ASN A 147 -13.68 9.45 4.40
CA ASN A 147 -13.11 9.82 3.10
C ASN A 147 -11.74 10.52 3.22
N GLU A 148 -10.98 10.14 4.24
CA GLU A 148 -9.69 10.75 4.58
C GLU A 148 -8.58 10.01 3.83
N LEU A 149 -7.71 10.76 3.14
CA LEU A 149 -6.56 10.18 2.46
C LEU A 149 -5.54 9.70 3.51
N LEU A 150 -5.25 8.40 3.51
CA LEU A 150 -4.29 7.77 4.42
C LEU A 150 -2.93 7.57 3.76
N ALA A 151 -2.91 7.19 2.48
CA ALA A 151 -1.68 7.03 1.73
C ALA A 151 -1.87 7.30 0.22
N GLU A 152 -0.81 7.71 -0.46
CA GLU A 152 -0.76 7.83 -1.92
C GLU A 152 0.51 7.15 -2.46
N PHE A 153 0.33 6.29 -3.46
CA PHE A 153 1.41 5.69 -4.23
C PHE A 153 1.51 6.38 -5.59
N ARG A 154 2.73 6.67 -6.03
CA ARG A 154 3.04 7.22 -7.35
C ARG A 154 4.08 6.35 -8.03
N LEU A 155 3.72 5.76 -9.17
CA LEU A 155 4.67 5.07 -10.04
C LEU A 155 5.66 6.11 -10.60
N ARG A 156 6.95 5.91 -10.32
CA ARG A 156 8.03 6.75 -10.85
C ARG A 156 8.20 6.44 -12.33
N PHE A 157 8.36 7.49 -13.14
CA PHE A 157 8.58 7.33 -14.58
C PHE A 157 9.90 6.57 -14.80
N GLN A 158 9.83 5.47 -15.55
CA GLN A 158 11.01 4.71 -15.97
C GLN A 158 11.37 5.10 -17.39
N ARG A 159 12.61 5.52 -17.61
CA ARG A 159 13.14 5.82 -18.96
C ARG A 159 13.44 4.56 -19.77
N PHE A 160 13.58 3.40 -19.12
CA PHE A 160 13.98 2.15 -19.75
C PHE A 160 12.97 1.04 -19.39
N SER A 161 12.54 0.26 -20.38
CA SER A 161 11.54 -0.81 -20.24
C SER A 161 12.02 -1.99 -19.38
N GLU A 162 13.32 -2.12 -19.15
CA GLU A 162 13.94 -3.22 -18.39
C GLU A 162 14.17 -2.91 -16.91
N ALA A 163 13.93 -1.67 -16.47
CA ALA A 163 14.11 -1.31 -15.07
C ALA A 163 12.97 -1.85 -14.18
N PRO A 164 13.24 -2.26 -12.93
CA PRO A 164 12.21 -2.72 -11.99
C PRO A 164 11.28 -1.57 -11.60
N ARG A 165 9.95 -1.81 -11.56
CA ARG A 165 8.96 -0.76 -11.24
C ARG A 165 9.23 -0.18 -9.86
N LYS A 166 9.13 1.16 -9.76
CA LYS A 166 9.36 1.90 -8.51
C LYS A 166 8.14 2.74 -8.14
N TYR A 167 7.68 2.59 -6.91
CA TYR A 167 6.60 3.40 -6.34
C TYR A 167 7.13 4.28 -5.23
N HIS A 168 6.87 5.59 -5.31
CA HIS A 168 7.00 6.47 -4.17
C HIS A 168 5.69 6.45 -3.39
N MET A 169 5.78 6.16 -2.10
CA MET A 169 4.63 6.08 -1.21
C MET A 169 4.72 7.17 -0.15
N GLU A 170 3.63 7.90 0.03
CA GLU A 170 3.44 8.89 1.07
C GLU A 170 2.32 8.42 2.00
N ILE A 171 2.57 8.32 3.31
CA ILE A 171 1.57 8.06 4.34
C ILE A 171 1.26 9.38 5.04
N TYR A 172 -0.02 9.69 5.19
CA TYR A 172 -0.51 10.92 5.82
C TYR A 172 -1.13 10.68 7.20
N SER A 173 -1.37 9.42 7.60
CA SER A 173 -2.08 9.09 8.84
C SER A 173 -1.65 7.75 9.44
N ASN A 174 -1.70 7.64 10.78
CA ASN A 174 -1.37 6.42 11.55
C ASN A 174 -2.57 5.48 11.76
N LYS A 175 -3.71 5.77 11.12
CA LYS A 175 -4.96 5.01 11.36
C LYS A 175 -4.93 3.59 10.83
N ALA A 176 -4.08 3.31 9.84
CA ALA A 176 -3.85 1.98 9.31
C ALA A 176 -2.38 1.58 9.49
N PRO A 177 -2.08 0.32 9.84
CA PRO A 177 -0.74 -0.21 9.77
C PRO A 177 -0.17 -0.13 8.35
N ASP A 178 1.11 0.19 8.23
CA ASP A 178 1.78 0.36 6.92
C ASP A 178 1.71 -0.92 6.06
N ALA A 179 1.72 -2.09 6.70
CA ALA A 179 1.57 -3.40 6.04
C ALA A 179 0.28 -3.52 5.21
N ILE A 180 -0.84 -2.95 5.67
CA ILE A 180 -2.09 -2.95 4.90
C ILE A 180 -1.90 -2.22 3.57
N HIS A 181 -1.19 -1.09 3.59
CA HIS A 181 -0.94 -0.33 2.38
C HIS A 181 -0.03 -1.10 1.41
N PHE A 182 0.99 -1.79 1.92
CA PHE A 182 1.88 -2.62 1.10
C PHE A 182 1.12 -3.78 0.43
N PHE A 183 0.28 -4.51 1.17
CA PHE A 183 -0.55 -5.57 0.61
C PHE A 183 -1.55 -5.05 -0.43
N LEU A 184 -2.18 -3.91 -0.19
CA LEU A 184 -3.11 -3.31 -1.16
C LEU A 184 -2.40 -2.94 -2.48
N LEU A 185 -1.17 -2.41 -2.43
CA LEU A 185 -0.40 -2.15 -3.65
C LEU A 185 -0.05 -3.45 -4.38
N LEU A 186 0.42 -4.47 -3.65
CA LEU A 186 0.76 -5.78 -4.21
C LEU A 186 -0.42 -6.38 -4.99
N ILE A 187 -1.59 -6.44 -4.34
CA ILE A 187 -2.85 -6.94 -4.91
C ILE A 187 -3.20 -6.18 -6.20
N ILE A 188 -3.11 -4.84 -6.17
CA ILE A 188 -3.44 -4.01 -7.35
C ILE A 188 -2.48 -4.30 -8.51
N GLU A 189 -1.17 -4.40 -8.24
CA GLU A 189 -0.17 -4.62 -9.28
C GLU A 189 -0.28 -6.01 -9.90
N HIS A 190 -0.48 -7.06 -9.08
CA HIS A 190 -0.68 -8.42 -9.59
C HIS A 190 -1.91 -8.53 -10.50
N ARG A 191 -2.96 -7.74 -10.25
CA ARG A 191 -4.23 -7.78 -11.02
C ARG A 191 -4.21 -6.96 -12.29
N LEU A 192 -3.23 -6.07 -12.45
CA LEU A 192 -3.07 -5.24 -13.64
C LEU A 192 -1.93 -5.72 -14.55
N GLN A 193 -1.22 -6.78 -14.17
CA GLN A 193 -0.31 -7.46 -15.08
C GLN A 193 -1.14 -8.23 -16.12
N PRO A 194 -0.92 -8.00 -17.43
CA PRO A 194 -1.56 -8.82 -18.44
C PRO A 194 -1.17 -10.28 -18.20
N ILE A 195 -2.15 -11.17 -18.23
CA ILE A 195 -1.90 -12.62 -18.22
C ILE A 195 -1.13 -12.89 -19.51
N SER A 196 0.19 -13.01 -19.42
CA SER A 196 1.00 -13.53 -20.51
C SER A 196 0.69 -15.02 -20.61
N SER A 197 -0.27 -15.35 -21.47
CA SER A 197 -0.54 -16.70 -21.98
C SER A 197 0.61 -17.18 -22.84
#